data_AF-A0A087UFI2-F1
#
_entry.id   AF-A0A087UFI2-F1
#
_cell.length_a   1.000
_cell.length_b   1.000
_cell.length_c   1.000
_cell.angle_alpha   90.00
_cell.angle_beta   90.00
_cell.angle_gamma   90.00
#
_symmetry.space_group_name_H-M   'P 1'
#
loop_
_entity.id
_entity.type
_entity.pdbx_description
1 polymer ?
#
loop_
_entity_poly.entity_id
_entity_poly.type
_entity_poly.pdbx_seq_one_letter_code
_entity_poly.pdbx_strand_id
1 'polypeptide(L)'
;MPMSFVLGFYVTFVVTRWWNQFLNLPWPDRITHTLAMYVNGADDRGRILRRTMVRYINLATIILFQTISGSAKKRFPTMTHLIEAGLMTHEEKQMFESIKMTVNKHWIPFIWFINLVNIAVKEGRIQPGEPVKQILE
;
A
#
# COMPACT_ATOMS: atom_id res chain seq x y z
N MET A 1 -31.91 33.07 -10.98
CA MET A 1 -30.64 33.37 -11.66
C MET A 1 -29.39 33.29 -10.76
N PRO A 2 -29.32 33.84 -9.53
CA PRO A 2 -28.08 33.79 -8.73
C PRO A 2 -27.73 32.40 -8.16
N MET A 3 -28.73 31.58 -7.80
CA MET A 3 -28.51 30.24 -7.24
C MET A 3 -27.91 29.24 -8.23
N SER A 4 -28.33 29.28 -9.50
CA SER A 4 -27.84 28.37 -10.53
C SER A 4 -26.35 28.57 -10.81
N PHE A 5 -25.87 29.81 -10.71
CA PHE A 5 -24.46 30.14 -10.92
C PHE A 5 -23.57 29.65 -9.77
N VAL A 6 -23.97 29.90 -8.52
CA VAL A 6 -23.27 29.38 -7.33
C VAL A 6 -23.26 27.86 -7.32
N LEU A 7 -24.38 27.23 -7.68
CA LEU A 7 -24.47 25.78 -7.80
C LEU A 7 -23.52 25.24 -8.89
N GLY A 8 -23.41 25.93 -10.03
CA GLY A 8 -22.48 25.55 -11.10
C GLY A 8 -21.02 25.50 -10.64
N PHE A 9 -20.56 26.52 -9.92
CA PHE A 9 -19.20 26.51 -9.35
C PHE A 9 -19.01 25.43 -8.28
N TYR A 10 -19.99 25.28 -7.38
CA TYR A 10 -19.92 24.28 -6.34
C TYR A 10 -19.86 22.86 -6.91
N VAL A 11 -20.72 22.54 -7.88
CA VAL A 11 -20.71 21.24 -8.57
C VAL A 11 -19.37 21.01 -9.26
N THR A 12 -18.86 22.00 -9.99
CA THR A 12 -17.54 21.90 -10.65
C THR A 12 -16.42 21.62 -9.64
N PHE A 13 -16.42 22.31 -8.49
CA PHE A 13 -15.46 22.09 -7.42
C PHE A 13 -15.55 20.67 -6.83
N VAL A 14 -16.77 20.19 -6.53
CA VAL A 14 -17.00 18.85 -5.98
C VAL A 14 -16.56 17.77 -6.97
N VAL A 15 -16.94 17.89 -8.25
CA VAL A 15 -16.57 16.92 -9.31
C VAL A 15 -15.05 16.89 -9.50
N THR A 16 -14.40 18.06 -9.52
CA THR A 16 -12.93 18.15 -9.64
C THR A 16 -12.25 17.44 -8.48
N ARG A 17 -12.70 17.66 -7.24
CA ARG A 17 -12.15 16.98 -6.06
C ARG A 17 -12.40 15.48 -6.07
N TRP A 18 -13.59 15.05 -6.46
CA TRP A 18 -13.94 13.64 -6.55
C TRP A 18 -13.07 12.92 -7.58
N TRP A 19 -12.90 13.50 -8.76
CA TRP A 19 -12.05 12.93 -9.80
C TRP A 19 -10.58 12.86 -9.36
N ASN A 20 -10.09 13.92 -8.71
CA ASN A 20 -8.74 13.91 -8.14
C ASN A 20 -8.57 12.84 -7.05
N GLN A 21 -9.57 12.58 -6.21
CA GLN A 21 -9.51 11.47 -5.25
C GLN A 21 -9.42 10.11 -5.94
N PHE A 22 -10.21 9.90 -7.00
CA PHE A 22 -10.18 8.66 -7.79
C PHE A 22 -8.81 8.43 -8.45
N LEU A 23 -8.23 9.46 -9.08
CA LEU A 23 -6.92 9.37 -9.71
C LEU A 23 -5.77 9.11 -8.73
N ASN A 24 -5.93 9.51 -7.46
CA ASN A 24 -4.93 9.30 -6.41
C ASN A 24 -5.13 7.98 -5.63
N LEU A 25 -6.06 7.12 -6.03
CA LEU A 25 -6.15 5.79 -5.45
C LEU A 25 -4.86 5.01 -5.80
N PRO A 26 -4.17 4.40 -4.82
CA PRO A 26 -2.96 3.65 -5.08
C PRO A 26 -3.29 2.33 -5.80
N TRP A 27 -2.77 2.18 -7.02
CA TRP A 27 -2.87 0.95 -7.80
C TRP A 27 -1.56 0.14 -7.69
N PRO A 28 -1.61 -1.15 -7.33
CA PRO A 28 -0.40 -1.96 -7.13
C PRO A 28 0.24 -2.42 -8.46
N ASP A 29 -0.39 -2.16 -9.60
CA ASP A 29 -0.02 -2.71 -10.91
C ASP A 29 1.41 -2.35 -11.32
N ARG A 30 1.76 -1.06 -11.30
CA ARG A 30 3.09 -0.58 -11.70
C ARG A 30 4.18 -1.23 -10.86
N ILE A 31 4.04 -1.17 -9.54
CA ILE A 31 5.04 -1.72 -8.62
C ILE A 31 5.09 -3.24 -8.68
N THR A 32 3.97 -3.93 -8.89
CA THR A 32 3.95 -5.39 -9.08
C THR A 32 4.71 -5.80 -10.33
N HIS A 33 4.55 -5.07 -11.44
CA HIS A 33 5.33 -5.30 -12.65
C HIS A 33 6.82 -5.06 -12.43
N THR A 34 7.19 -3.95 -11.78
CA THR A 34 8.59 -3.65 -11.45
C THR A 34 9.22 -4.75 -10.58
N LEU A 35 8.50 -5.23 -9.55
CA LEU A 35 8.96 -6.33 -8.70
C LEU A 35 9.10 -7.65 -9.47
N ALA A 36 8.18 -7.95 -10.40
CA ALA A 36 8.26 -9.14 -11.22
C ALA A 36 9.48 -9.12 -12.15
N MET A 37 9.89 -7.94 -12.62
CA MET A 37 11.05 -7.74 -13.48
C MET A 37 12.37 -7.87 -12.70
N TYR A 38 12.47 -7.27 -11.51
CA TYR A 38 13.75 -7.08 -10.84
C TYR A 38 14.03 -8.02 -9.66
N VAL A 39 13.00 -8.67 -9.10
CA VAL A 39 13.19 -9.64 -8.00
C VAL A 39 13.39 -11.04 -8.57
N ASN A 40 14.66 -11.44 -8.66
CA ASN A 40 15.09 -12.69 -9.27
C ASN A 40 14.86 -13.92 -8.37
N GLY A 41 14.77 -15.10 -8.99
CA GLY A 41 14.62 -16.39 -8.32
C GLY A 41 13.30 -17.08 -8.61
N ALA A 42 13.38 -18.26 -9.23
CA ALA A 42 12.25 -19.16 -9.47
C ALA A 42 12.01 -20.13 -8.29
N ASP A 43 12.88 -20.11 -7.29
CA ASP A 43 12.78 -20.87 -6.05
C ASP A 43 11.74 -20.27 -5.09
N ASP A 44 11.44 -21.02 -4.03
CA ASP A 44 10.47 -20.58 -3.02
C ASP A 44 10.86 -19.27 -2.36
N ARG A 45 12.16 -18.99 -2.17
CA ARG A 45 12.60 -17.72 -1.59
C ARG A 45 12.23 -16.53 -2.49
N GLY A 46 12.52 -16.60 -3.79
CA GLY A 46 12.15 -15.56 -4.75
C GLY A 46 10.63 -15.37 -4.82
N ARG A 47 9.87 -16.47 -4.81
CA ARG A 47 8.40 -16.44 -4.78
C ARG A 47 7.86 -15.75 -3.52
N ILE A 48 8.39 -16.09 -2.35
CA ILE A 48 7.99 -15.49 -1.07
C ILE A 48 8.35 -14.00 -1.02
N LEU A 49 9.53 -13.59 -1.50
CA LEU A 49 9.92 -12.19 -1.56
C LEU A 49 8.92 -11.36 -2.38
N ARG A 50 8.63 -11.76 -3.62
CA ARG A 50 7.67 -11.06 -4.49
C ARG A 50 6.29 -10.95 -3.84
N ARG A 51 5.77 -12.06 -3.28
CA ARG A 51 4.44 -12.09 -2.65
C ARG A 51 4.38 -11.19 -1.41
N THR A 52 5.40 -11.23 -0.55
CA THR A 52 5.46 -10.41 0.67
C THR A 52 5.60 -8.93 0.34
N MET A 53 6.44 -8.58 -0.64
CA MET A 53 6.60 -7.21 -1.11
C MET A 53 5.27 -6.62 -1.60
N VAL A 54 4.55 -7.31 -2.50
CA VAL A 54 3.22 -6.88 -2.97
C VAL A 54 2.22 -6.81 -1.82
N ARG A 55 2.25 -7.79 -0.90
CA ARG A 55 1.35 -7.81 0.26
C ARG A 55 1.56 -6.61 1.19
N TYR A 56 2.79 -6.16 1.41
CA TYR A 56 3.05 -4.96 2.21
C TYR A 56 2.47 -3.69 1.60
N ILE A 57 2.51 -3.55 0.27
CA ILE A 57 1.89 -2.42 -0.43
C ILE A 57 0.37 -2.45 -0.26
N ASN A 58 -0.24 -3.63 -0.43
CA ASN A 58 -1.67 -3.81 -0.23
C ASN A 58 -2.08 -3.59 1.24
N LEU A 59 -1.24 -4.01 2.18
CA LEU A 59 -1.46 -3.83 3.61
C LEU A 59 -1.43 -2.35 4.00
N ALA A 60 -0.45 -1.58 3.53
CA ALA A 60 -0.41 -0.13 3.73
C ALA A 60 -1.68 0.53 3.18
N THR A 61 -2.07 0.15 1.95
CA THR A 61 -3.26 0.68 1.27
C THR A 61 -4.54 0.43 2.06
N ILE A 62 -4.76 -0.80 2.55
CA ILE A 62 -6.00 -1.10 3.28
C ILE A 62 -6.05 -0.43 4.66
N ILE A 63 -4.91 -0.29 5.34
CA ILE A 63 -4.83 0.44 6.62
C ILE A 63 -5.16 1.93 6.41
N LEU A 64 -4.74 2.52 5.30
CA LEU A 64 -5.14 3.87 4.92
C LEU A 64 -6.65 3.93 4.64
N PHE A 65 -7.18 3.02 3.82
CA PHE A 65 -8.60 2.99 3.46
C PHE A 65 -9.53 2.76 4.64
N GLN A 66 -9.11 2.01 5.67
CA GLN A 66 -9.85 1.91 6.94
C GLN A 66 -10.09 3.27 7.62
N THR A 67 -9.31 4.31 7.31
CA THR A 67 -9.50 5.66 7.87
C THR A 67 -10.29 6.62 7.00
N ILE A 68 -10.23 6.45 5.67
CA ILE A 68 -10.84 7.39 4.72
C ILE A 68 -12.09 6.84 4.02
N SER A 69 -12.36 5.54 4.11
CA SER A 69 -13.49 4.88 3.46
C SER A 69 -14.34 4.11 4.47
N GLY A 70 -15.60 4.55 4.65
CA GLY A 70 -16.57 3.87 5.52
C GLY A 70 -16.82 2.42 5.11
N SER A 71 -16.87 2.14 3.80
CA SER A 71 -17.03 0.77 3.27
C SER A 71 -15.84 -0.12 3.61
N ALA A 72 -14.61 0.40 3.49
CA ALA A 72 -13.41 -0.35 3.87
C ALA A 72 -13.36 -0.59 5.39
N LYS A 73 -13.72 0.41 6.20
CA LYS A 73 -13.79 0.28 7.66
C LYS A 73 -14.85 -0.74 8.10
N LYS A 74 -15.99 -0.82 7.41
CA LYS A 74 -17.03 -1.81 7.67
C LYS A 74 -16.56 -3.23 7.32
N ARG A 75 -15.81 -3.39 6.22
CA ARG A 75 -15.27 -4.69 5.79
C ARG A 75 -14.11 -5.17 6.66
N PHE A 76 -13.24 -4.25 7.07
CA PHE A 76 -12.09 -4.54 7.92
C PHE A 76 -12.09 -3.64 9.16
N PRO A 77 -12.89 -3.95 10.20
CA PRO A 77 -12.98 -3.09 11.38
C PRO A 77 -11.70 -3.09 12.24
N THR A 78 -11.02 -4.22 12.31
CA THR A 78 -9.84 -4.45 13.19
C THR A 78 -8.68 -5.07 12.41
N MET A 79 -7.47 -5.05 13.00
CA MET A 79 -6.29 -5.71 12.42
C MET A 79 -6.48 -7.23 12.29
N THR A 80 -7.28 -7.86 13.16
CA THR A 80 -7.59 -9.29 13.06
C THR A 80 -8.29 -9.63 11.74
N HIS A 81 -9.19 -8.77 11.24
CA HIS A 81 -9.84 -8.99 9.94
C HIS A 81 -8.83 -8.91 8.77
N LEU A 82 -7.73 -8.17 8.93
CA LEU A 82 -6.65 -8.14 7.93
C LEU A 82 -5.84 -9.44 7.94
N ILE A 83 -5.69 -10.08 9.11
CA ILE A 83 -5.08 -11.41 9.21
C ILE A 83 -5.96 -12.46 8.54
N GLU A 84 -7.25 -12.48 8.86
CA GLU A 84 -8.21 -13.42 8.29
C GLU A 84 -8.29 -13.30 6.76
N ALA A 85 -8.13 -12.09 6.23
CA ALA A 85 -8.06 -11.82 4.80
C ALA A 85 -6.71 -12.15 4.14
N GLY A 86 -5.71 -12.61 4.92
CA GLY A 86 -4.37 -12.92 4.43
C GLY A 86 -3.51 -11.71 4.03
N LEU A 87 -3.89 -10.50 4.48
CA LEU A 87 -3.16 -9.26 4.19
C LEU A 87 -2.03 -9.00 5.21
N MET A 88 -2.15 -9.55 6.42
CA MET A 88 -1.20 -9.40 7.52
C MET A 88 -0.97 -10.76 8.19
N THR A 89 0.24 -11.05 8.68
CA THR A 89 0.48 -12.23 9.52
C THR A 89 0.28 -11.93 11.01
N HIS A 90 0.24 -12.97 11.85
CA HIS A 90 0.12 -12.79 13.29
C HIS A 90 1.35 -12.07 13.87
N GLU A 91 2.54 -12.39 13.39
CA GLU A 91 3.81 -11.79 13.80
C GLU A 91 3.86 -10.32 13.39
N GLU A 92 3.43 -10.01 12.17
CA GLU A 92 3.36 -8.62 11.69
C GLU A 92 2.38 -7.79 12.50
N LYS A 93 1.23 -8.35 12.90
CA LYS A 93 0.30 -7.66 13.81
C LYS A 93 0.98 -7.33 15.14
N GLN A 94 1.70 -8.28 15.75
CA GLN A 94 2.42 -8.04 17.00
C GLN A 94 3.46 -6.92 16.84
N MET A 95 4.23 -6.95 15.75
CA MET A 95 5.18 -5.88 15.42
C MET A 95 4.46 -4.53 15.24
N PHE A 96 3.35 -4.50 14.51
CA PHE A 96 2.56 -3.29 14.25
C PHE A 96 1.96 -2.68 15.53
N GLU A 97 1.48 -3.52 16.44
CA GLU A 97 0.89 -3.12 17.72
C GLU A 97 1.95 -2.68 18.75
N SER A 98 3.17 -3.24 18.67
CA SER A 98 4.28 -2.84 19.55
C SER A 98 4.69 -1.36 19.39
N ILE A 99 4.46 -0.79 18.20
CA ILE A 99 4.78 0.61 17.89
C ILE A 99 3.73 1.51 18.53
N LYS A 100 4.04 2.15 19.66
CA LYS A 100 3.08 3.02 20.36
C LYS A 100 2.95 4.38 19.67
N MET A 101 1.83 4.60 18.98
CA MET A 101 1.49 5.87 18.34
C MET A 101 -0.02 6.12 18.40
N THR A 102 -0.41 7.39 18.51
CA THR A 102 -1.81 7.84 18.51
C THR A 102 -2.34 8.15 17.11
N VAL A 103 -1.45 8.32 16.13
CA VAL A 103 -1.79 8.57 14.72
C VAL A 103 -1.91 7.27 13.93
N ASN A 104 -2.58 7.33 12.78
CA ASN A 104 -2.65 6.18 11.87
C ASN A 104 -1.24 5.77 11.38
N LYS A 105 -1.01 4.46 11.30
CA LYS A 105 0.29 3.85 11.00
C LYS A 105 0.35 3.16 9.63
N HIS A 106 -0.44 3.60 8.65
CA HIS A 106 -0.49 3.02 7.29
C HIS A 106 0.86 3.02 6.57
N TRP A 107 1.79 3.88 6.98
CA TRP A 107 3.14 3.97 6.40
C TRP A 107 4.10 2.87 6.90
N ILE A 108 3.77 2.16 7.98
CA ILE A 108 4.64 1.12 8.57
C ILE A 108 4.94 -0.02 7.58
N PRO A 109 3.96 -0.59 6.85
CA PRO A 109 4.26 -1.63 5.87
C PRO A 109 5.17 -1.14 4.72
N PHE A 110 5.16 0.16 4.38
CA PHE A 110 6.13 0.70 3.40
C PHE A 110 7.57 0.66 3.93
N ILE A 111 7.77 0.87 5.23
CA ILE A 111 9.10 0.70 5.86
C ILE A 111 9.54 -0.76 5.81
N TRP A 112 8.62 -1.70 6.08
CA TRP A 112 8.91 -3.13 5.96
C TRP A 112 9.23 -3.54 4.53
N PHE A 113 8.52 -2.96 3.55
CA PHE A 113 8.81 -3.12 2.13
C PHE A 113 10.23 -2.67 1.78
N ILE A 114 10.63 -1.46 2.17
CA ILE A 114 11.98 -0.93 1.93
C ILE A 114 13.04 -1.82 2.58
N ASN A 115 12.81 -2.26 3.82
CA ASN A 115 13.71 -3.20 4.49
C ASN A 115 13.83 -4.53 3.74
N LEU A 116 12.73 -5.02 3.18
CA LEU A 116 12.72 -6.24 2.38
C LEU A 116 13.46 -6.07 1.04
N VAL A 117 13.38 -4.90 0.42
CA VAL A 117 14.20 -4.54 -0.75
C VAL A 117 15.69 -4.60 -0.39
N ASN A 118 16.09 -4.00 0.73
CA ASN A 118 17.47 -4.04 1.20
C ASN A 118 17.97 -5.46 1.48
N ILE A 119 17.12 -6.31 2.07
CA ILE A 119 17.42 -7.74 2.27
C ILE A 119 17.59 -8.45 0.92
N ALA A 120 16.68 -8.22 -0.03
CA ALA A 120 16.74 -8.83 -1.35
C ALA A 120 18.00 -8.40 -2.13
N VAL A 121 18.50 -7.17 -1.97
CA VAL A 121 19.79 -6.74 -2.52
C VAL A 121 20.94 -7.51 -1.89
N LYS A 122 20.98 -7.63 -0.56
CA LYS A 122 22.01 -8.39 0.16
C LYS A 122 22.01 -9.88 -0.21
N GLU A 123 20.85 -10.45 -0.46
CA GLU A 123 20.67 -11.83 -0.93
C GLU A 123 20.99 -12.02 -2.43
N GLY A 124 21.38 -10.95 -3.15
CA GLY A 124 21.63 -11.00 -4.60
C GLY A 124 20.38 -11.23 -5.45
N ARG A 125 19.19 -11.02 -4.88
CA ARG A 125 17.89 -11.18 -5.57
C ARG A 125 17.51 -9.96 -6.38
N ILE A 126 17.96 -8.78 -5.96
CA ILE A 126 17.83 -7.52 -6.70
C ILE A 126 19.24 -6.97 -6.94
N GLN A 127 19.53 -6.58 -8.18
CA GLN A 127 20.81 -5.92 -8.46
C GLN A 127 20.79 -4.49 -7.90
N PRO A 128 21.87 -4.02 -7.26
CA PRO A 128 21.94 -2.64 -6.77
C PRO A 128 21.90 -1.64 -7.93
N GLY A 129 21.52 -0.39 -7.64
CA GLY A 129 21.46 0.69 -8.64
C GLY A 129 20.06 0.87 -9.22
N GLU A 130 19.97 0.89 -10.56
CA GLU A 130 18.73 1.23 -11.28
C GLU A 130 17.51 0.36 -10.89
N PRO A 131 17.63 -0.97 -10.70
CA PRO A 131 16.51 -1.80 -10.25
C PRO A 131 15.93 -1.36 -8.91
N VAL A 132 16.79 -1.03 -7.94
CA VAL A 132 16.36 -0.56 -6.62
C VAL A 132 15.69 0.80 -6.74
N LYS A 133 16.25 1.70 -7.56
CA LYS A 133 15.68 3.03 -7.81
C LYS A 133 14.26 2.92 -8.37
N GLN A 134 14.05 2.12 -9.42
CA GLN A 134 12.73 1.96 -10.04
C GLN A 134 11.70 1.29 -9.13
N ILE A 135 12.14 0.44 -8.19
CA ILE A 135 11.24 -0.16 -7.17
C ILE A 135 10.79 0.89 -6.14
N LEU A 136 11.62 1.90 -5.85
CA LEU A 136 11.36 2.89 -4.81
C LEU A 136 10.77 4.22 -5.33
N GLU A 137 10.67 4.39 -6.65
CA GLU A 137 10.04 5.52 -7.35
C GLU A 137 8.55 5.30 -7.66
#